data_AF-A0A7X9UJL1-F1
#
_entry.id   AF-A0A7X9UJL1-F1
#
_cell.length_a   1.000
_cell.length_b   1.000
_cell.length_c   1.000
_cell.angle_alpha   90.00
_cell.angle_beta   90.00
_cell.angle_gamma   90.00
#
_symmetry.space_group_name_H-M   'P 1'
#
loop_
_entity.id
_entity.type
_entity.pdbx_description
1 polymer ?
#
loop_
_entity_poly.entity_id
_entity_poly.type
_entity_poly.pdbx_seq_one_letter_code
_entity_poly.pdbx_strand_id
1 'polypeptide(L)'
;MTKNHRIIRPRGKILAAVLTAVFISLAMGIYHYVPIDERLENTYYYSFGYKFAVGLLINLAILLFLLTPLSILVDGLLLYRKKDNTYKRLLVAIVAYGLLGFIGGIIYSIFTLNFNTFSAQTIHIIAGSLIFLAFQLVLNRIFLHLSSNR
;
A
#
# COMPACT_ATOMS: atom_id res chain seq x y z
N MET A 1 -14.20 0.22 -28.00
CA MET A 1 -13.79 0.89 -26.74
C MET A 1 -12.93 -0.07 -25.93
N THR A 2 -11.64 0.23 -25.78
CA THR A 2 -10.58 -0.74 -25.43
C THR A 2 -10.57 -1.11 -23.93
N LYS A 3 -10.47 -2.41 -23.63
CA LYS A 3 -10.44 -3.01 -22.27
C LYS A 3 -9.36 -2.43 -21.32
N ASN A 4 -8.41 -1.64 -21.82
CA ASN A 4 -7.29 -1.10 -21.05
C ASN A 4 -7.62 0.13 -20.18
N HIS A 5 -8.74 0.81 -20.37
CA HIS A 5 -9.07 2.00 -19.56
C HIS A 5 -9.48 1.69 -18.10
N ARG A 6 -9.64 0.42 -17.73
CA ARG A 6 -10.10 0.07 -16.37
C ARG A 6 -8.99 0.07 -15.32
N ILE A 7 -7.73 -0.04 -15.73
CA ILE A 7 -6.56 -0.05 -14.83
C ILE A 7 -6.41 1.28 -14.07
N ILE A 8 -6.98 2.37 -14.60
CA ILE A 8 -6.81 3.75 -14.11
C ILE A 8 -8.00 4.21 -13.24
N ARG A 9 -9.03 3.38 -13.00
CA ARG A 9 -10.22 3.88 -12.30
C ARG A 9 -9.87 4.29 -10.86
N PRO A 10 -10.04 5.57 -10.48
CA PRO A 10 -9.64 6.08 -9.17
C PRO A 10 -10.35 5.34 -8.02
N ARG A 11 -11.59 4.88 -8.26
CA ARG A 11 -12.37 4.09 -7.29
C ARG A 11 -11.70 2.78 -6.88
N GLY A 12 -11.07 2.07 -7.82
CA GLY A 12 -10.38 0.80 -7.54
C GLY A 12 -9.10 1.01 -6.73
N LYS A 13 -8.40 2.12 -6.98
CA LYS A 13 -7.20 2.51 -6.24
C LYS A 13 -7.52 2.95 -4.80
N ILE A 14 -8.60 3.71 -4.61
CA ILE A 14 -9.06 4.08 -3.26
C ILE A 14 -9.42 2.83 -2.45
N LEU A 15 -10.14 1.88 -3.05
CA LEU A 15 -10.47 0.62 -2.37
C LEU A 15 -9.22 -0.19 -2.05
N ALA A 16 -8.26 -0.30 -2.98
CA ALA A 16 -6.98 -0.96 -2.74
C ALA A 16 -6.20 -0.29 -1.59
N ALA A 17 -6.22 1.05 -1.52
CA ALA A 17 -5.58 1.82 -0.46
C ALA A 17 -6.23 1.53 0.91
N VAL A 18 -7.57 1.54 0.98
CA VAL A 18 -8.29 1.21 2.22
C VAL A 18 -7.98 -0.22 2.67
N LEU A 19 -8.04 -1.21 1.77
CA LEU A 19 -7.74 -2.61 2.11
C LEU A 19 -6.29 -2.79 2.57
N THR A 20 -5.34 -2.12 1.91
CA THR A 20 -3.93 -2.14 2.29
C THR A 20 -3.72 -1.53 3.66
N ALA A 21 -4.37 -0.39 3.95
CA ALA A 21 -4.28 0.28 5.24
C ALA A 21 -4.81 -0.61 6.36
N VAL A 22 -5.99 -1.23 6.17
CA VAL A 22 -6.58 -2.17 7.12
C VAL A 22 -5.65 -3.35 7.36
N PHE A 23 -5.13 -3.96 6.28
CA PHE A 23 -4.26 -5.13 6.37
C PHE A 23 -2.96 -4.83 7.15
N ILE A 24 -2.25 -3.75 6.79
CA ILE A 24 -1.01 -3.37 7.45
C ILE A 24 -1.25 -2.99 8.91
N SER A 25 -2.31 -2.23 9.20
CA SER A 25 -2.62 -1.83 10.58
C SER A 25 -3.04 -2.99 11.45
N LEU A 26 -3.73 -3.99 10.89
CA LEU A 26 -4.05 -5.22 11.60
C LEU A 26 -2.79 -6.05 11.87
N ALA A 27 -1.92 -6.21 10.87
CA ALA A 27 -0.64 -6.91 11.04
C ALA A 27 0.25 -6.25 12.10
N MET A 28 0.41 -4.92 12.05
CA MET A 28 1.18 -4.15 13.03
C MET A 28 0.50 -4.15 14.41
N GLY A 29 -0.83 -4.08 14.45
CA GLY A 29 -1.61 -4.19 15.66
C GLY A 29 -1.35 -5.50 16.37
N ILE A 30 -1.35 -6.62 15.64
CA ILE A 30 -1.07 -7.96 16.18
C ILE A 30 0.40 -8.06 16.61
N TYR A 31 1.33 -7.66 15.75
CA TYR A 31 2.77 -7.77 16.01
C TYR A 31 3.22 -7.00 17.26
N HIS A 32 2.62 -5.84 17.53
CA HIS A 32 2.95 -5.03 18.69
C HIS A 32 2.00 -5.24 19.87
N TYR A 33 0.96 -6.06 19.76
CA TYR A 33 0.04 -6.29 20.87
C TYR A 33 0.68 -7.20 21.91
N VAL A 34 0.64 -6.77 23.17
CA VAL A 34 1.08 -7.56 24.30
C VAL A 34 -0.16 -8.14 24.99
N PRO A 35 -0.32 -9.48 25.00
CA PRO A 35 -1.38 -10.18 25.72
C PRO A 35 -1.42 -9.77 27.19
N ILE A 36 -2.59 -9.81 27.82
CA ILE A 36 -2.78 -9.29 29.20
C ILE A 36 -1.92 -10.07 30.21
N ASP A 37 -1.76 -11.37 29.97
CA ASP A 37 -0.96 -12.32 30.73
C ASP A 37 0.56 -12.09 30.66
N GLU A 38 1.04 -11.40 29.62
CA GLU A 38 2.47 -11.07 29.44
C GLU A 38 2.81 -9.65 29.91
N ARG A 39 1.85 -8.91 30.49
CA ARG A 39 2.06 -7.52 30.91
C ARG A 39 2.79 -7.46 32.24
N LEU A 40 3.88 -6.72 32.25
CA LEU A 40 4.62 -6.41 33.47
C LEU A 40 3.84 -5.41 34.33
N GLU A 41 3.82 -5.66 35.64
CA GLU A 41 3.33 -4.69 36.62
C GLU A 41 4.09 -3.36 36.47
N ASN A 42 3.37 -2.24 36.61
CA ASN A 42 3.88 -0.87 36.44
C ASN A 42 4.35 -0.45 35.04
N THR A 43 4.04 -1.22 33.98
CA THR A 43 4.29 -0.79 32.59
C THR A 43 2.97 -0.41 31.89
N TYR A 44 2.93 0.77 31.25
CA TYR A 44 1.74 1.21 30.53
C TYR A 44 1.69 0.59 29.12
N TYR A 45 0.73 -0.29 28.89
CA TYR A 45 0.51 -0.92 27.58
C TYR A 45 -0.70 -0.31 26.88
N TYR A 46 -0.51 0.15 25.65
CA TYR A 46 -1.64 0.56 24.81
C TYR A 46 -2.51 -0.63 24.41
N SER A 47 -3.82 -0.41 24.38
CA SER A 47 -4.79 -1.40 23.91
C SER A 47 -4.61 -1.69 22.42
N PHE A 48 -5.04 -2.88 21.99
CA PHE A 48 -5.05 -3.27 20.59
C PHE A 48 -5.82 -2.25 19.74
N GLY A 49 -7.02 -1.86 20.19
CA GLY A 49 -7.87 -0.91 19.48
C GLY A 49 -7.19 0.44 19.26
N TYR A 50 -6.42 0.94 20.23
CA TYR A 50 -5.64 2.16 20.07
C TYR A 50 -4.55 2.01 19.01
N LYS A 51 -3.72 0.95 19.10
CA LYS A 51 -2.64 0.69 18.14
C LYS A 51 -3.19 0.51 16.72
N PHE A 52 -4.28 -0.23 16.58
CA PHE A 52 -4.96 -0.45 15.31
C PHE A 52 -5.51 0.85 14.72
N ALA A 53 -6.25 1.64 15.51
CA ALA A 53 -6.88 2.87 15.02
C ALA A 53 -5.86 3.93 14.60
N VAL A 54 -4.83 4.15 15.43
CA VAL A 54 -3.74 5.09 15.10
C VAL A 54 -2.96 4.61 13.88
N GLY A 55 -2.60 3.33 13.83
CA GLY A 55 -1.94 2.74 12.67
C GLY A 55 -2.79 2.87 11.40
N LEU A 56 -4.11 2.63 11.50
CA LEU A 56 -5.05 2.76 10.39
C LEU A 56 -5.08 4.18 9.85
N LEU A 57 -5.19 5.19 10.71
CA LEU A 57 -5.19 6.59 10.29
C LEU A 57 -3.89 6.98 9.56
N ILE A 58 -2.73 6.62 10.12
CA ILE A 58 -1.43 6.94 9.54
C ILE A 58 -1.25 6.22 8.20
N ASN A 59 -1.46 4.90 8.16
CA ASN A 59 -1.30 4.11 6.93
C ASN A 59 -2.29 4.57 5.86
N LEU A 60 -3.53 4.89 6.22
CA LEU A 60 -4.54 5.38 5.28
C LEU A 60 -4.13 6.74 4.69
N ALA A 61 -3.60 7.66 5.51
CA ALA A 61 -3.11 8.95 5.03
C ALA A 61 -1.95 8.78 4.04
N ILE A 62 -0.96 7.93 4.37
CA ILE A 62 0.17 7.63 3.48
C ILE A 62 -0.35 7.00 2.16
N LEU A 63 -1.26 6.04 2.24
CA LEU A 63 -1.76 5.35 1.06
C LEU A 63 -2.59 6.27 0.15
N LEU A 64 -3.45 7.11 0.72
CA LEU A 64 -4.32 7.99 -0.06
C LEU A 64 -3.60 9.22 -0.62
N PHE A 65 -2.75 9.88 0.19
CA PHE A 65 -2.13 11.15 -0.21
C PHE A 65 -0.74 10.99 -0.83
N LEU A 66 -0.04 9.89 -0.58
CA LEU A 66 1.28 9.65 -1.14
C LEU A 66 1.25 8.54 -2.20
N LEU A 67 0.92 7.31 -1.83
CA LEU A 67 1.05 6.16 -2.73
C LEU A 67 0.03 6.18 -3.88
N THR A 68 -1.22 6.57 -3.61
CA THR A 68 -2.29 6.62 -4.63
C THR A 68 -1.94 7.58 -5.79
N PRO A 69 -1.61 8.87 -5.56
CA PRO A 69 -1.26 9.77 -6.65
C PRO A 69 0.01 9.33 -7.40
N LEU A 70 1.05 8.89 -6.68
CA LEU A 70 2.27 8.37 -7.32
C LEU A 70 1.98 7.14 -8.18
N SER A 71 1.05 6.28 -7.76
CA SER A 71 0.70 5.06 -8.50
C SER A 71 0.01 5.35 -9.83
N ILE A 72 -0.68 6.48 -9.96
CA ILE A 72 -1.30 6.89 -11.22
C ILE A 72 -0.22 7.25 -12.25
N LEU A 73 0.86 7.92 -11.80
CA LEU A 73 2.00 8.24 -12.65
C LEU A 73 2.72 6.98 -13.12
N VAL A 74 3.00 6.06 -12.20
CA VAL A 74 3.64 4.78 -12.52
C VAL A 74 2.80 3.94 -13.47
N ASP A 75 1.50 3.83 -13.24
CA ASP A 75 0.59 3.10 -14.14
C ASP A 75 0.56 3.73 -15.54
N GLY A 76 0.63 5.06 -15.64
CA GLY A 76 0.78 5.77 -16.91
C GLY A 76 2.02 5.34 -17.70
N LEU A 77 3.16 5.23 -17.02
CA LEU A 77 4.43 4.76 -17.62
C LEU A 77 4.35 3.29 -18.04
N LEU A 78 3.71 2.44 -17.23
CA LEU A 78 3.55 1.01 -17.53
C LEU A 78 2.64 0.78 -18.75
N LEU A 79 1.65 1.64 -18.99
CA LEU A 79 0.75 1.53 -20.14
C LEU A 79 1.44 1.82 -21.49
N TYR A 80 2.53 2.59 -21.49
CA TYR A 80 3.31 2.88 -22.70
C TYR A 80 4.02 1.61 -23.23
N ARG A 81 4.32 0.64 -22.35
CA ARG A 81 5.01 -0.62 -22.69
C ARG A 81 4.05 -1.75 -23.13
N LYS A 82 3.12 -1.44 -24.01
CA LYS A 82 1.99 -2.31 -24.40
C LYS A 82 2.37 -3.66 -25.05
N LYS A 83 3.64 -3.86 -25.44
CA LYS A 83 4.13 -5.03 -26.20
C LYS A 83 4.82 -6.11 -25.35
N ASP A 84 4.91 -5.91 -24.03
CA ASP A 84 5.60 -6.86 -23.16
C ASP A 84 4.75 -8.09 -22.81
N ASN A 85 5.42 -9.25 -22.71
CA ASN A 85 4.83 -10.49 -22.20
C ASN A 85 4.29 -10.29 -20.77
N THR A 86 3.19 -10.96 -20.40
CA THR A 86 2.49 -10.81 -19.11
C THR A 86 3.44 -10.93 -17.91
N TYR A 87 4.39 -11.89 -17.95
CA TYR A 87 5.40 -12.06 -16.89
C TYR A 87 6.38 -10.88 -16.80
N LYS A 88 6.86 -10.39 -17.95
CA LYS A 88 7.74 -9.21 -18.00
C LYS A 88 7.00 -7.97 -17.48
N ARG A 89 5.73 -7.81 -17.84
CA ARG A 89 4.89 -6.71 -17.35
C ARG A 89 4.72 -6.75 -15.83
N LEU A 90 4.55 -7.94 -15.25
CA LEU A 90 4.46 -8.11 -13.79
C LEU A 90 5.78 -7.74 -13.10
N LEU A 91 6.92 -8.23 -13.62
CA LEU A 91 8.24 -7.89 -13.06
C LEU A 91 8.51 -6.39 -13.11
N VAL A 92 8.21 -5.74 -14.24
CA VAL A 92 8.37 -4.28 -14.38
C VAL A 92 7.44 -3.54 -13.42
N ALA A 93 6.20 -4.02 -13.21
CA ALA A 93 5.29 -3.44 -12.23
C ALA A 93 5.82 -3.56 -10.79
N ILE A 94 6.37 -4.72 -10.41
CA ILE A 94 6.98 -4.94 -9.09
C ILE A 94 8.15 -3.97 -8.88
N VAL A 95 9.07 -3.86 -9.85
CA VAL A 95 10.21 -2.94 -9.76
C VAL A 95 9.72 -1.48 -9.70
N ALA A 96 8.74 -1.10 -10.52
CA ALA A 96 8.22 0.25 -10.54
C ALA A 96 7.52 0.63 -9.24
N TYR A 97 6.75 -0.29 -8.65
CA TYR A 97 6.10 -0.07 -7.34
C TYR A 97 7.10 -0.11 -6.18
N GLY A 98 8.17 -0.90 -6.28
CA GLY A 98 9.29 -0.86 -5.35
C GLY A 98 10.00 0.50 -5.37
N LEU A 99 10.31 1.01 -6.57
CA LEU A 99 10.87 2.36 -6.75
C LEU A 99 9.92 3.45 -6.26
N LEU A 100 8.62 3.31 -6.51
CA LEU A 100 7.60 4.21 -5.99
C LEU A 100 7.56 4.21 -4.46
N GLY A 101 7.71 3.04 -3.84
CA GLY A 101 7.82 2.92 -2.39
C GLY A 101 9.09 3.59 -1.86
N PHE A 102 10.22 3.42 -2.54
CA PHE A 102 11.47 4.09 -2.20
C PHE A 102 11.39 5.62 -2.29
N ILE A 103 10.85 6.14 -3.39
CA ILE A 103 10.59 7.59 -3.57
C ILE A 103 9.61 8.08 -2.51
N GLY A 104 8.56 7.31 -2.22
CA GLY A 104 7.62 7.60 -1.13
C GLY A 104 8.32 7.68 0.23
N GLY A 105 9.24 6.78 0.52
CA GLY A 105 10.06 6.80 1.74
C GLY A 105 10.91 8.08 1.86
N ILE A 106 11.52 8.52 0.76
CA ILE A 106 12.26 9.78 0.71
C ILE A 106 11.34 10.97 1.00
N ILE A 107 10.20 11.05 0.30
CA ILE A 107 9.23 12.15 0.49
C ILE A 107 8.72 12.18 1.93
N TYR A 108 8.36 11.03 2.48
CA TYR A 108 7.89 10.91 3.86
C TYR A 108 8.96 11.35 4.87
N SER A 109 10.21 10.97 4.66
CA SER A 109 11.31 11.32 5.55
C SER A 109 11.65 12.80 5.52
N ILE A 110 11.55 13.44 4.35
CA ILE A 110 11.69 14.90 4.21
C ILE A 110 10.55 15.60 4.98
N PHE A 111 9.32 15.11 4.85
CA PHE A 111 8.16 15.70 5.50
C PHE A 111 8.18 15.55 7.03
N THR A 112 8.70 14.43 7.53
CA THR A 112 8.78 14.16 8.97
C THR A 112 10.05 14.69 9.64
N LEU A 113 11.02 15.19 8.86
CA LEU A 113 12.34 15.64 9.31
C LEU A 113 13.08 14.60 10.19
N ASN A 114 12.74 13.31 10.06
CA ASN A 114 13.25 12.24 10.90
C ASN A 114 14.10 11.25 10.10
N PHE A 115 15.39 11.54 9.99
CA PHE A 115 16.35 10.70 9.27
C PHE A 115 16.82 9.48 10.07
N ASN A 116 16.66 9.48 11.40
CA ASN A 116 17.10 8.38 12.26
C ASN A 116 16.32 7.09 12.00
N THR A 117 15.07 7.21 11.53
CA THR A 117 14.20 6.07 11.22
C THR A 117 14.03 5.87 9.71
N PHE A 118 14.85 6.54 8.89
CA PHE A 118 14.75 6.54 7.42
C PHE A 118 14.68 5.13 6.83
N SER A 119 15.57 4.23 7.27
CA SER A 119 15.64 2.85 6.75
C SER A 119 14.35 2.08 7.05
N ALA A 120 13.91 2.06 8.31
CA ALA A 120 12.71 1.36 8.74
C ALA A 120 11.44 1.90 8.05
N GLN A 121 11.31 3.24 7.97
CA GLN A 121 10.18 3.90 7.31
C GLN A 121 10.16 3.62 5.80
N THR A 122 11.31 3.66 5.15
CA THR A 122 11.42 3.38 3.72
C THR A 122 11.05 1.92 3.42
N ILE A 123 11.52 0.97 4.23
CA ILE A 123 11.15 -0.45 4.11
C ILE A 123 9.64 -0.62 4.30
N HIS A 124 9.06 0.04 5.31
CA HIS A 124 7.61 0.01 5.55
C HIS A 124 6.81 0.52 4.35
N ILE A 125 7.23 1.63 3.74
CA ILE A 125 6.55 2.22 2.58
C ILE A 125 6.74 1.36 1.31
N ILE A 126 7.90 0.73 1.12
CA ILE A 126 8.13 -0.24 0.05
C ILE A 126 7.24 -1.48 0.22
N ALA A 127 7.18 -2.06 1.42
CA ALA A 127 6.30 -3.18 1.70
C ALA A 127 4.83 -2.78 1.46
N GLY A 128 4.44 -1.60 1.92
CA GLY A 128 3.11 -1.04 1.70
C GLY A 128 2.78 -0.83 0.23
N SER A 129 3.71 -0.36 -0.59
CA SER A 129 3.49 -0.17 -2.03
C SER A 129 3.30 -1.50 -2.77
N LEU A 130 4.02 -2.55 -2.37
CA LEU A 130 3.89 -3.89 -2.94
C LEU A 130 2.58 -4.57 -2.53
N ILE A 131 2.17 -4.46 -1.27
CA ILE A 131 0.86 -4.96 -0.80
C ILE A 131 -0.26 -4.22 -1.54
N PHE A 132 -0.12 -2.90 -1.70
CA PHE A 132 -1.06 -2.08 -2.48
C PHE A 132 -1.15 -2.55 -3.93
N LEU A 133 -0.02 -2.85 -4.59
CA LEU A 133 -0.01 -3.45 -5.93
C LEU A 133 -0.75 -4.78 -5.96
N ALA A 134 -0.53 -5.66 -4.97
CA ALA A 134 -1.19 -6.95 -4.90
C ALA A 134 -2.72 -6.81 -4.81
N PHE A 135 -3.21 -5.94 -3.92
CA PHE A 135 -4.65 -5.64 -3.85
C PHE A 135 -5.19 -5.03 -5.14
N GLN A 136 -4.44 -4.12 -5.77
CA GLN A 136 -4.84 -3.53 -7.05
C GLN A 136 -4.97 -4.60 -8.15
N LEU A 137 -4.07 -5.58 -8.21
CA LEU A 137 -4.14 -6.69 -9.17
C LEU A 137 -5.34 -7.60 -8.91
N VAL A 138 -5.58 -7.97 -7.64
CA VAL A 138 -6.73 -8.82 -7.25
C VAL A 138 -8.06 -8.13 -7.56
N LEU A 139 -8.21 -6.87 -7.14
CA LEU A 139 -9.42 -6.10 -7.41
C LEU A 139 -9.67 -5.92 -8.91
N ASN A 140 -8.62 -5.64 -9.69
CA ASN A 140 -8.73 -5.53 -11.14
C ASN A 140 -9.26 -6.83 -11.76
N ARG A 141 -8.79 -8.00 -11.31
CA ARG A 141 -9.26 -9.29 -11.80
C ARG A 141 -10.74 -9.51 -11.48
N ILE A 142 -11.15 -9.19 -10.25
CA ILE A 142 -12.54 -9.31 -9.80
C ILE A 142 -13.46 -8.39 -10.61
N PHE A 143 -13.10 -7.12 -10.79
CA PHE A 143 -13.90 -6.16 -11.56
C PHE A 143 -13.99 -6.52 -13.05
N LEU A 144 -12.94 -7.12 -13.62
CA LEU A 144 -12.98 -7.63 -14.99
C LEU A 144 -13.95 -8.80 -15.12
N HIS A 145 -13.92 -9.74 -14.17
CA HIS A 145 -14.83 -10.89 -14.15
C HIS A 145 -16.29 -10.46 -14.00
N LEU A 146 -16.60 -9.60 -13.04
CA LEU A 146 -17.96 -9.10 -12.77
C LEU A 146 -18.58 -8.36 -13.96
N SER A 147 -17.76 -7.68 -14.76
CA SER A 147 -18.24 -6.98 -15.95
C SER A 147 -18.30 -7.86 -17.21
N SER A 148 -17.70 -9.05 -17.21
CA SER A 148 -17.84 -9.99 -18.33
C SER A 148 -19.14 -10.81 -18.24
N ASN A 149 -19.75 -10.85 -17.04
CA ASN A 149 -21.04 -11.51 -16.76
C ASN A 149 -22.25 -10.57 -16.85
N ARG A 150 -22.06 -9.34 -17.35
CA ARG A 150 -23.13 -8.39 -17.71
C ARG A 150 -23.06 -8.11 -19.20
#